data_AF-A0A7S3IVL4-F1
#
_entry.id   AF-A0A7S3IVL4-F1
#
_cell.length_a   1.000
_cell.length_b   1.000
_cell.length_c   1.000
_cell.angle_alpha   90.00
_cell.angle_beta   90.00
_cell.angle_gamma   90.00
#
_symmetry.space_group_name_H-M   'P 1'
#
loop_
_entity.id
_entity.type
_entity.pdbx_description
1 polymer ?
#
loop_
_entity_poly.entity_id
_entity_poly.type
_entity_poly.pdbx_seq_one_letter_code
_entity_poly.pdbx_strand_id
1 'polypeptide(L)'
;MCSGQMFGEEDVVNCRKYTTTVRCISTQAVIYCIKAEEFLMKLSKEDFTWKMILGRVKQKDADTISKIKQNMVVQMPNFLEKMRAKLPAQPKTLTNSVDFSSRNIPLKNDSYQVFASKSSGREPSEDSVEVEAVNQ
;
A
#
# COMPACT_ATOMS: atom_id res chain seq x y z
N MET A 1 2.24 7.83 10.22
CA MET A 1 3.26 6.97 10.84
C MET A 1 4.07 7.80 11.80
N CYS A 2 4.54 7.18 12.88
CA CYS A 2 5.43 7.82 13.84
C CYS A 2 6.90 7.52 13.49
N SER A 3 7.81 8.31 14.06
CA SER A 3 9.26 8.11 13.89
C SER A 3 9.69 6.69 14.29
N GLY A 4 10.61 6.11 13.52
CA GLY A 4 11.16 4.76 13.78
C GLY A 4 10.24 3.61 13.34
N GLN A 5 9.14 3.92 12.64
CA GLN A 5 8.29 2.89 12.04
C GLN A 5 8.80 2.52 10.64
N MET A 6 8.74 1.23 10.34
CA MET A 6 9.04 0.65 9.04
C MET A 6 7.74 0.36 8.29
N PHE A 7 7.80 0.48 6.96
CA PHE A 7 6.72 0.13 6.06
C PHE A 7 7.26 -0.49 4.78
N GLY A 8 6.42 -1.26 4.08
CA GLY A 8 6.81 -1.97 2.85
C GLY A 8 7.54 -3.29 3.09
N GLU A 9 7.85 -3.63 4.35
CA GLU A 9 8.49 -4.90 4.70
C GLU A 9 7.61 -6.10 4.37
N GLU A 10 6.28 -5.93 4.47
CA GLU A 10 5.31 -6.97 4.11
C GLU A 10 5.38 -7.37 2.64
N ASP A 11 5.66 -6.41 1.74
CA ASP A 11 5.75 -6.66 0.31
C ASP A 11 7.05 -7.38 -0.03
N VAL A 12 8.16 -7.02 0.63
CA VAL A 12 9.46 -7.69 0.45
C VAL A 12 9.41 -9.12 0.95
N VAL A 13 8.88 -9.35 2.16
CA VAL A 13 8.81 -10.70 2.77
C VAL A 13 7.90 -11.63 1.98
N ASN A 14 6.78 -11.12 1.45
CA ASN A 14 5.82 -11.91 0.70
C ASN A 14 6.07 -11.93 -0.83
N CYS A 15 7.17 -11.33 -1.30
CA CYS A 15 7.48 -11.20 -2.73
C CYS A 15 6.32 -10.60 -3.56
N ARG A 16 5.59 -9.62 -3.01
CA ARG A 16 4.47 -8.95 -3.69
C ARG A 16 4.94 -7.69 -4.43
N LYS A 17 4.19 -7.31 -5.45
CA LYS A 17 4.29 -5.96 -6.01
C LYS A 17 3.68 -4.97 -5.01
N TYR A 18 4.26 -3.77 -4.93
CA TYR A 18 3.83 -2.66 -4.05
C TYR A 18 2.32 -2.65 -3.79
N THR A 19 1.94 -3.03 -2.57
CA THR A 19 0.55 -3.04 -2.14
C THR A 19 0.19 -1.82 -1.30
N THR A 20 1.20 -1.15 -0.75
CA THR A 20 1.02 0.00 0.14
C THR A 20 1.34 1.32 -0.57
N THR A 21 0.42 2.28 -0.48
CA THR A 21 0.65 3.68 -0.88
C THR A 21 0.84 4.54 0.37
N VAL A 22 1.89 5.37 0.39
CA VAL A 22 2.18 6.28 1.51
C VAL A 22 2.07 7.72 1.03
N ARG A 23 1.39 8.56 1.82
CA ARG A 23 1.29 10.00 1.59
C ARG A 23 1.92 10.74 2.77
N CYS A 24 2.81 11.68 2.48
CA CYS A 24 3.34 12.59 3.49
C CYS A 24 2.25 13.61 3.87
N ILE A 25 1.96 13.72 5.17
CA ILE A 25 0.98 14.67 5.71
C ILE A 25 1.68 15.91 6.30
N SER A 26 2.94 15.77 6.71
CA SER A 26 3.74 16.88 7.21
C SER A 26 4.34 17.71 6.09
N THR A 27 4.74 18.94 6.41
CA THR A 27 5.50 19.82 5.51
C THR A 27 6.87 19.25 5.17
N GLN A 28 7.49 18.50 6.08
CA GLN A 28 8.79 17.88 5.90
C GLN A 28 8.79 16.46 6.48
N ALA A 29 9.48 15.53 5.82
CA ALA A 29 9.71 14.16 6.29
C ALA A 29 11.03 13.63 5.73
N VAL A 30 11.75 12.86 6.54
CA VAL A 30 13.00 12.20 6.13
C VAL A 30 12.75 10.70 5.99
N ILE A 31 13.17 10.14 4.85
CA ILE A 31 12.95 8.74 4.52
C ILE A 31 14.26 8.10 3.97
N TYR A 32 14.76 7.08 4.65
CA TYR A 32 15.97 6.27 4.37
C TYR A 32 15.65 5.03 3.56
N CYS A 33 16.11 4.90 2.34
CA CYS A 33 15.81 3.71 1.53
C CYS A 33 16.73 2.52 1.86
N ILE A 34 16.21 1.29 1.78
CA ILE A 34 17.03 0.09 1.62
C ILE A 34 16.42 -0.81 0.54
N LYS A 35 17.25 -1.32 -0.36
CA LYS A 35 16.83 -2.23 -1.42
C LYS A 35 16.33 -3.54 -0.82
N ALA A 36 15.35 -4.17 -1.48
CA ALA A 36 14.77 -5.45 -1.02
C ALA A 36 15.85 -6.53 -0.81
N GLU A 37 16.79 -6.65 -1.74
CA GLU A 37 17.91 -7.61 -1.66
C GLU A 37 18.80 -7.35 -0.45
N GLU A 38 19.13 -6.09 -0.19
CA GLU A 38 19.93 -5.70 0.97
C GLU A 38 19.18 -5.88 2.28
N PHE A 39 17.89 -5.59 2.31
CA PHE A 39 17.01 -5.80 3.45
C PHE A 39 17.05 -7.27 3.86
N LEU A 40 16.83 -8.18 2.90
CA LEU A 40 16.91 -9.62 3.13
C LEU A 40 18.31 -10.01 3.58
N MET A 41 19.35 -9.63 2.86
CA MET A 41 20.73 -9.99 3.19
C MET A 41 21.18 -9.50 4.58
N LYS A 42 20.72 -8.33 5.03
CA LYS A 42 21.12 -7.75 6.33
C LYS A 42 20.26 -8.28 7.48
N LEU A 43 18.94 -8.32 7.31
CA LEU A 43 18.00 -8.60 8.41
C LEU A 43 17.61 -10.07 8.53
N SER A 44 17.81 -10.90 7.49
CA SER A 44 17.57 -12.34 7.59
C SER A 44 18.72 -13.12 8.22
N LYS A 45 19.87 -12.47 8.49
CA LYS A 45 21.04 -13.10 9.09
C LYS A 45 20.84 -13.42 10.57
N GLU A 46 20.10 -12.58 11.28
CA GLU A 46 19.85 -12.75 12.71
C GLU A 46 18.46 -13.35 12.93
N ASP A 47 18.42 -14.59 13.43
CA ASP A 47 17.17 -15.34 13.60
C ASP A 47 16.15 -14.65 14.50
N PHE A 48 16.59 -14.01 15.58
CA PHE A 48 15.69 -13.36 16.52
C PHE A 48 14.99 -12.15 15.87
N THR A 49 15.78 -11.24 15.28
CA THR A 49 15.28 -10.07 14.56
C THR A 49 14.39 -10.49 13.39
N TRP A 50 14.81 -11.50 12.63
CA TRP A 50 14.01 -12.01 11.51
C TRP A 50 12.66 -12.56 11.96
N LYS A 51 12.62 -13.36 13.04
CA LYS A 51 11.37 -13.87 13.62
C LYS A 51 10.44 -12.75 14.07
N MET A 52 10.97 -11.68 14.67
CA MET A 52 10.16 -10.51 15.04
C MET A 52 9.55 -9.82 13.81
N ILE A 53 10.33 -9.63 12.74
CA ILE A 53 9.86 -9.04 11.48
C ILE A 53 8.75 -9.91 10.87
N LEU A 54 8.97 -11.22 10.79
CA LEU A 54 7.96 -12.16 10.27
C LEU A 54 6.67 -12.15 11.10
N GLY A 55 6.78 -12.05 12.43
CA GLY A 55 5.62 -11.92 13.31
C GLY A 55 4.80 -10.66 13.01
N ARG A 56 5.48 -9.52 12.85
CA ARG A 56 4.84 -8.24 12.50
C ARG A 56 4.18 -8.27 11.14
N VAL A 57 4.84 -8.84 10.12
CA VAL A 57 4.30 -8.95 8.76
C VAL A 57 3.02 -9.78 8.75
N LYS A 58 3.01 -10.93 9.42
CA LYS A 58 1.82 -11.79 9.53
C LYS A 58 0.65 -11.06 10.18
N GLN A 59 0.91 -10.30 11.25
CA GLN A 59 -0.11 -9.52 11.92
C GLN A 59 -0.68 -8.41 11.02
N LYS A 60 0.20 -7.63 10.37
CA LYS A 60 -0.20 -6.58 9.41
C LYS A 60 -1.06 -7.12 8.27
N ASP A 61 -0.71 -8.27 7.72
CA ASP A 61 -1.47 -8.92 6.65
C ASP A 61 -2.87 -9.33 7.14
N ALA A 62 -2.95 -9.97 8.32
CA ALA A 62 -4.22 -10.37 8.91
C ALA A 62 -5.14 -9.16 9.15
N ASP A 63 -4.58 -8.06 9.65
CA ASP A 63 -5.32 -6.81 9.88
C ASP A 63 -5.82 -6.21 8.57
N THR A 64 -5.00 -6.23 7.52
CA THR A 64 -5.35 -5.72 6.20
C THR A 64 -6.48 -6.53 5.58
N ILE A 65 -6.39 -7.85 5.62
CA ILE A 65 -7.44 -8.76 5.15
C ILE A 65 -8.75 -8.53 5.92
N SER A 66 -8.66 -8.35 7.24
CA SER A 66 -9.83 -8.11 8.08
C SER A 66 -10.52 -6.80 7.73
N LYS A 67 -9.76 -5.72 7.51
CA LYS A 67 -10.29 -4.42 7.07
C LYS A 67 -10.94 -4.49 5.68
N ILE A 68 -10.33 -5.23 4.75
CA ILE A 68 -10.90 -5.43 3.40
C ILE A 68 -12.24 -6.15 3.52
N LYS A 69 -12.30 -7.25 4.29
CA LYS A 69 -13.55 -8.00 4.52
C LYS A 69 -14.64 -7.14 5.16
N GLN A 70 -14.29 -6.36 6.18
CA GLN A 70 -15.23 -5.46 6.83
C GLN A 70 -15.78 -4.40 5.87
N ASN A 71 -14.91 -3.79 5.06
CA ASN A 71 -15.33 -2.80 4.05
C ASN A 71 -16.27 -3.42 3.01
N MET A 72 -16.04 -4.66 2.57
CA MET A 72 -16.93 -5.35 1.63
C MET A 72 -18.31 -5.63 2.23
N VAL A 73 -18.38 -6.08 3.49
CA VAL A 73 -19.65 -6.39 4.16
C VAL A 73 -20.48 -5.13 4.42
N VAL A 74 -19.86 -3.99 4.74
CA VAL A 74 -20.57 -2.74 5.05
C VAL A 74 -21.02 -1.97 3.80
N GLN A 75 -20.28 -2.07 2.68
CA GLN A 75 -20.62 -1.30 1.46
C GLN A 75 -21.62 -2.01 0.54
N MET A 76 -21.68 -3.35 0.52
CA MET A 76 -22.62 -4.10 -0.31
C MET A 76 -24.12 -3.82 -0.04
N PRO A 77 -24.60 -3.83 1.22
CA PRO A 77 -26.02 -3.57 1.48
C PRO A 77 -26.39 -2.11 1.17
N ASN A 78 -25.53 -1.14 1.48
CA ASN A 78 -25.78 0.27 1.18
C ASN A 78 -25.79 0.58 -0.32
N PHE A 79 -25.01 -0.16 -1.13
CA PHE A 79 -25.05 -0.03 -2.58
C PHE A 79 -26.34 -0.62 -3.16
N LEU A 80 -26.73 -1.83 -2.72
CA LEU A 80 -27.99 -2.47 -3.16
C LEU A 80 -29.22 -1.65 -2.75
N GLU A 81 -29.22 -1.07 -1.57
CA GLU A 81 -30.31 -0.20 -1.09
C GLU A 81 -30.39 1.10 -1.89
N LYS A 82 -29.25 1.72 -2.23
CA LYS A 82 -29.20 2.89 -3.12
C LYS A 82 -29.61 2.56 -4.56
N MET A 83 -29.29 1.36 -5.06
CA MET A 83 -29.77 0.90 -6.37
C MET A 83 -31.28 0.64 -6.36
N ARG A 84 -31.82 0.12 -5.25
CA ARG A 84 -33.26 -0.12 -5.09
C ARG A 84 -34.06 1.19 -4.99
N ALA A 85 -33.53 2.20 -4.32
CA ALA A 85 -34.17 3.51 -4.17
C ALA A 85 -34.11 4.38 -5.44
N LYS A 86 -33.23 4.06 -6.41
CA LYS A 86 -33.09 4.77 -7.68
C LYS A 86 -33.78 4.09 -8.86
N LEU A 87 -34.52 3.02 -8.65
CA LEU A 87 -35.40 2.47 -9.69
C LEU A 87 -36.59 3.41 -9.87
N PRO A 88 -36.69 4.18 -10.98
CA PRO A 88 -37.96 4.79 -11.34
C PRO A 88 -38.98 3.65 -11.50
N ALA A 89 -40.21 3.88 -11.05
CA ALA A 89 -41.31 2.96 -11.29
C ALA A 89 -41.33 2.62 -12.79
N GLN A 90 -40.98 1.38 -13.12
CA GLN A 90 -40.80 0.92 -14.49
C GLN A 90 -42.11 1.13 -15.28
N PRO A 91 -42.12 1.92 -16.37
CA PRO A 91 -43.09 1.67 -17.42
C PRO A 91 -42.65 0.40 -18.15
N LYS A 92 -43.57 -0.57 -18.23
CA LYS A 92 -43.40 -1.82 -19.00
C LYS A 92 -43.09 -1.46 -20.46
N THR A 93 -41.95 -1.90 -21.03
CA THR A 93 -41.82 -2.70 -22.28
C THR A 93 -40.39 -2.79 -22.87
N LEU A 94 -40.00 -4.03 -23.17
CA LEU A 94 -39.26 -4.61 -24.32
C LEU A 94 -37.88 -4.08 -24.83
N THR A 95 -36.88 -4.97 -24.65
CA THR A 95 -35.79 -5.43 -25.56
C THR A 95 -34.90 -4.44 -26.32
N ASN A 96 -33.57 -4.48 -26.07
CA ASN A 96 -32.58 -5.08 -27.00
C ASN A 96 -31.13 -4.97 -26.48
N SER A 97 -30.33 -5.95 -26.89
CA SER A 97 -28.92 -6.25 -26.55
C SER A 97 -27.91 -5.43 -27.33
N VAL A 98 -26.80 -5.00 -26.70
CA VAL A 98 -25.52 -4.80 -27.41
C VAL A 98 -24.29 -4.91 -26.48
N ASP A 99 -23.28 -5.63 -26.98
CA ASP A 99 -21.94 -5.87 -26.44
C ASP A 99 -21.01 -4.65 -26.51
N PHE A 100 -20.05 -4.53 -25.58
CA PHE A 100 -18.87 -3.69 -25.80
C PHE A 100 -17.59 -4.23 -25.12
N SER A 101 -16.55 -4.37 -25.93
CA SER A 101 -15.26 -5.03 -25.66
C SER A 101 -14.22 -4.12 -24.98
N SER A 102 -13.39 -4.73 -24.13
CA SER A 102 -12.36 -4.13 -23.28
C SER A 102 -11.06 -3.74 -24.01
N ARG A 103 -10.39 -2.65 -23.59
CA ARG A 103 -8.99 -2.35 -23.93
C ARG A 103 -8.12 -2.30 -22.66
N ASN A 104 -7.00 -3.02 -22.69
CA ASN A 104 -5.94 -3.06 -21.68
C ASN A 104 -4.83 -2.04 -22.02
N ILE A 105 -4.22 -1.43 -21.00
CA ILE A 105 -2.96 -0.67 -21.12
C ILE A 105 -1.96 -1.23 -20.09
N PRO A 106 -0.69 -1.51 -20.45
CA PRO A 106 0.32 -1.99 -19.52
C PRO A 106 1.20 -0.84 -18.99
N LEU A 107 1.59 -0.90 -17.71
CA LEU A 107 2.59 -0.02 -17.09
C LEU A 107 3.75 -0.85 -16.54
N LYS A 108 4.98 -0.45 -16.91
CA LYS A 108 6.26 -0.99 -16.42
C LYS A 108 6.64 -0.27 -15.12
N ASN A 109 7.12 -1.01 -14.11
CA ASN A 109 7.60 -0.46 -12.84
C ASN A 109 9.03 -0.97 -12.55
N ASP A 110 10.00 -0.06 -12.53
CA ASP A 110 11.24 -0.18 -11.75
C ASP A 110 11.00 0.44 -10.37
N SER A 111 11.60 -0.10 -9.31
CA SER A 111 11.04 0.17 -7.98
C SER A 111 12.02 0.06 -6.81
N TYR A 112 12.00 1.10 -5.98
CA TYR A 112 12.83 1.34 -4.80
C TYR A 112 11.96 1.38 -3.54
N GLN A 113 12.51 1.01 -2.37
CA GLN A 113 11.82 0.98 -1.06
C GLN A 113 12.46 1.97 -0.08
N VAL A 114 11.64 2.69 0.70
CA VAL A 114 11.97 3.94 1.43
C VAL A 114 11.57 3.79 2.92
N PHE A 115 12.44 4.09 3.90
CA PHE A 115 12.28 3.85 5.36
C PHE A 115 12.53 5.10 6.23
N ALA A 116 11.56 5.67 6.94
CA ALA A 116 11.83 6.88 7.75
C ALA A 116 12.63 6.65 9.05
N SER A 117 13.67 7.46 9.30
CA SER A 117 14.39 7.57 10.58
C SER A 117 14.72 9.04 10.87
N LYS A 118 15.33 9.34 12.01
CA LYS A 118 15.71 10.70 12.43
C LYS A 118 17.21 10.71 12.65
N SER A 119 17.95 11.60 12.02
CA SER A 119 19.33 11.90 12.40
C SER A 119 19.32 12.92 13.54
N SER A 120 19.73 12.49 14.73
CA SER A 120 20.29 13.40 15.72
C SER A 120 21.78 13.55 15.40
N GLY A 121 22.15 14.65 14.73
CA GLY A 121 23.50 15.22 14.75
C GLY A 121 24.69 14.31 14.42
N ARG A 122 24.69 13.64 13.27
CA ARG A 122 25.93 13.15 12.64
C ARG A 122 25.88 13.41 11.14
N GLU A 123 26.99 13.91 10.60
CA GLU A 123 27.14 14.31 9.21
C GLU A 123 26.78 13.18 8.23
N PRO A 124 26.12 13.48 7.10
CA PRO A 124 25.71 12.49 6.13
C PRO A 124 26.89 12.03 5.26
N SER A 125 27.06 10.71 5.14
CA SER A 125 27.78 10.10 4.03
C SER A 125 26.97 10.21 2.73
N GLU A 126 27.65 10.32 1.59
CA GLU A 126 27.19 10.83 0.28
C GLU A 126 26.03 10.10 -0.44
N ASP A 127 25.30 9.17 0.18
CA ASP A 127 24.23 8.39 -0.47
C ASP A 127 22.79 8.80 -0.06
N SER A 128 22.58 10.03 0.40
CA SER A 128 21.26 10.52 0.80
C SER A 128 20.51 11.18 -0.37
N VAL A 129 19.40 10.59 -0.82
CA VAL A 129 18.51 11.19 -1.82
C VAL A 129 17.51 12.11 -1.11
N GLU A 130 17.69 13.41 -1.28
CA GLU A 130 16.75 14.43 -0.83
C GLU A 130 15.60 14.53 -1.85
N VAL A 131 14.37 14.25 -1.41
CA VAL A 131 13.18 14.37 -2.27
C VAL A 131 12.40 15.60 -1.82
N GLU A 132 12.57 16.71 -2.54
CA GLU A 132 11.74 17.90 -2.34
C GLU A 132 10.30 17.59 -2.79
N ALA A 133 9.37 17.66 -1.84
CA ALA A 133 7.95 17.54 -2.12
C ALA A 133 7.43 18.87 -2.72
N VAL A 134 7.25 18.90 -4.04
CA VAL A 134 6.55 19.99 -4.72
C VAL A 134 5.04 19.89 -4.40
N ASN A 135 4.53 20.84 -3.61
CA ASN A 135 3.09 20.99 -3.39
C ASN A 135 2.44 21.60 -4.65
N GLN A 136 1.41 20.93 -5.18
CA GLN A 136 0.43 21.52 -6.11
C GLN A 136 -0.77 22.06 -5.34
#